data_AF-A0A182M831-F1
#
_entry.id   AF-A0A182M831-F1
#
_cell.length_a   1.000
_cell.length_b   1.000
_cell.length_c   1.000
_cell.angle_alpha   90.00
_cell.angle_beta   90.00
_cell.angle_gamma   90.00
#
_symmetry.space_group_name_H-M   'P 1'
#
loop_
_entity.id
_entity.type
_entity.pdbx_description
1 polymer ?
#
loop_
_entity_poly.entity_id
_entity_poly.type
_entity_poly.pdbx_seq_one_letter_code
_entity_poly.pdbx_strand_id
1 'polypeptide(L)'
;LRGSNTPGTMTSKPTPTYQPFLERHLKRTFRNLLAVEHMFAVLMRCDDRLSKKGTDCTILLETLRKAHLRLTNLTVQLNDSFGTLIVCTVLSSFVVLNLQLFNLYKVSETTRKRIWSSKDSLQLAYILMWIGLHAAKILLILFPVHRGRLERDRTGPVLYQLSDSNSDAVRIFKGSSVSRVSMVLELLSNKQLFQNEFHRATHKLVRVCQMFGTVPWEVALFGSNGKPPNSWTVWLVRASNGLYSVCLMMAVLVATVLQHVEFDRHMPFMTRMLYISEYIMENGVVMLVLIGCHYQRRCYGRFSEQVLALATDVSLCGGTVDFQRIETIFNRLVASVMLFFAGVLMVDFLYNDQMFWSFVRSSAIYTLSNLINVLALIQYSYVLYVVFFFYYDMNRLLKSYTHHLHAQDKRYTRRLASEIVLPSGALYDYAQLIDTLRRTHLQLSKLTEQVNGCFGVLIVSTTTASFVVLSLQFFAIYQATTVRVWTITDTYLLVYTVLWIVLHAAKVLMILYPCHLVQRERDRTGPMLYRFDPTVKDSALNNALAKFSSQLLHVHGPLTACGVINLEMTLISTMVGALTTYLVILIQFETAVTQGHQSAGNGSSSFGGANGRGNGSPTA
;
A
#
# COMPACT_ATOMS: atom_id res chain seq x y z
N LEU A 1 -45.20 -59.86 -17.29
CA LEU A 1 -44.35 -58.94 -18.09
C LEU A 1 -43.67 -57.98 -17.11
N ARG A 2 -42.35 -58.18 -16.90
CA ARG A 2 -41.47 -57.40 -16.01
C ARG A 2 -41.32 -55.97 -16.52
N GLY A 3 -41.24 -54.99 -15.62
CA GLY A 3 -40.84 -53.62 -15.92
C GLY A 3 -40.91 -52.71 -14.70
N SER A 4 -39.91 -52.80 -13.82
CA SER A 4 -39.70 -51.90 -12.68
C SER A 4 -39.08 -50.58 -13.16
N ASN A 5 -39.84 -49.48 -13.09
CA ASN A 5 -39.34 -48.13 -13.33
C ASN A 5 -38.73 -47.56 -12.04
N THR A 6 -37.40 -47.42 -12.07
CA THR A 6 -36.60 -46.63 -11.14
C THR A 6 -36.60 -45.17 -11.57
N PRO A 7 -36.58 -44.19 -10.62
CA PRO A 7 -36.42 -42.79 -10.95
C PRO A 7 -34.97 -42.47 -11.32
N GLY A 8 -34.81 -41.71 -12.40
CA GLY A 8 -33.54 -41.43 -13.07
C GLY A 8 -32.46 -40.85 -12.15
N THR A 9 -31.32 -41.52 -12.16
CA THR A 9 -30.03 -41.00 -11.72
C THR A 9 -29.60 -39.85 -12.64
N MET A 10 -29.62 -38.62 -12.14
CA MET A 10 -28.87 -37.51 -12.73
C MET A 10 -27.37 -37.84 -12.61
N THR A 11 -26.78 -38.26 -13.72
CA THR A 11 -25.33 -38.38 -13.86
C THR A 11 -24.74 -36.98 -13.85
N SER A 12 -24.09 -36.62 -12.73
CA SER A 12 -23.24 -35.45 -12.64
C SER A 12 -22.14 -35.54 -13.69
N LYS A 13 -22.19 -34.67 -14.71
CA LYS A 13 -21.04 -34.44 -15.59
C LYS A 13 -19.85 -34.02 -14.71
N PRO A 14 -18.68 -34.67 -14.78
CA PRO A 14 -17.51 -34.19 -14.08
C PRO A 14 -17.11 -32.84 -14.67
N THR A 15 -17.03 -31.84 -13.80
CA THR A 15 -16.41 -30.53 -14.07
C THR A 15 -15.06 -30.71 -14.76
N PRO A 16 -14.73 -29.92 -15.81
CA PRO A 16 -13.45 -30.02 -16.47
C PRO A 16 -12.35 -29.69 -15.47
N THR A 17 -11.51 -30.68 -15.26
CA THR A 17 -10.32 -30.69 -14.43
C THR A 17 -9.44 -29.49 -14.78
N TYR A 18 -9.26 -28.56 -13.84
CA TYR A 18 -8.24 -27.48 -13.88
C TYR A 18 -6.82 -28.02 -13.61
N GLN A 19 -6.72 -29.25 -13.11
CA GLN A 19 -5.47 -29.94 -12.75
C GLN A 19 -4.44 -30.09 -13.90
N PRO A 20 -4.80 -30.51 -15.13
CA PRO A 20 -3.83 -30.76 -16.19
C PRO A 20 -3.28 -29.49 -16.86
N PHE A 21 -3.90 -28.32 -16.65
CA PHE A 21 -3.34 -27.04 -17.09
C PHE A 21 -2.28 -26.54 -16.10
N LEU A 22 -2.59 -26.60 -14.81
CA LEU A 22 -1.68 -26.24 -13.73
C LEU A 22 -0.46 -27.16 -13.70
N GLU A 23 -0.65 -28.47 -13.87
CA GLU A 23 0.45 -29.44 -13.92
C GLU A 23 1.34 -29.24 -15.15
N ARG A 24 0.76 -28.92 -16.32
CA ARG A 24 1.51 -28.59 -17.54
C ARG A 24 2.31 -27.30 -17.40
N HIS A 25 1.74 -26.28 -16.74
CA HIS A 25 2.45 -25.04 -16.45
C HIS A 25 3.56 -25.27 -15.43
N LEU A 26 3.30 -25.94 -14.31
CA LEU A 26 4.32 -26.30 -13.31
C LEU A 26 5.44 -27.14 -13.93
N LYS A 27 5.14 -28.18 -14.71
CA LYS A 27 6.15 -29.01 -15.40
C LYS A 27 6.96 -28.23 -16.44
N ARG A 28 6.41 -27.17 -17.05
CA ARG A 28 7.16 -26.26 -17.93
C ARG A 28 8.07 -25.35 -17.11
N THR A 29 7.55 -24.77 -16.05
CA THR A 29 8.32 -23.88 -15.15
C THR A 29 9.46 -24.61 -14.45
N PHE A 30 9.21 -25.84 -13.97
CA PHE A 30 10.22 -26.68 -13.31
C PHE A 30 11.30 -27.15 -14.29
N ARG A 31 10.95 -27.54 -15.52
CA ARG A 31 11.94 -27.84 -16.58
C ARG A 31 12.76 -26.61 -16.96
N ASN A 32 12.16 -25.44 -17.01
CA ASN A 32 12.87 -24.20 -17.28
C ASN A 32 13.82 -23.83 -16.11
N LEU A 33 13.42 -24.09 -14.86
CA LEU A 33 14.28 -23.90 -13.69
C LEU A 33 15.45 -24.90 -13.68
N LEU A 34 15.19 -26.18 -13.94
CA LEU A 34 16.23 -27.21 -14.01
C LEU A 34 17.22 -26.93 -15.14
N ALA A 35 16.73 -26.42 -16.28
CA ALA A 35 17.58 -26.00 -17.40
C ALA A 35 18.45 -24.79 -17.03
N VAL A 36 17.95 -23.86 -16.21
CA VAL A 36 18.73 -22.72 -15.70
C VAL A 36 19.78 -23.19 -14.68
N GLU A 37 19.45 -24.14 -13.81
CA GLU A 37 20.39 -24.71 -12.82
C GLU A 37 21.51 -25.52 -13.50
N HIS A 38 21.17 -26.33 -14.51
CA HIS A 38 22.14 -27.01 -15.35
C HIS A 38 23.01 -26.04 -16.15
N MET A 39 22.44 -24.93 -16.64
CA MET A 39 23.18 -23.89 -17.36
C MET A 39 24.13 -23.15 -16.41
N PHE A 40 23.72 -22.88 -15.17
CA PHE A 40 24.56 -22.30 -14.12
C PHE A 40 25.70 -23.24 -13.67
N ALA A 41 25.43 -24.55 -13.57
CA ALA A 41 26.42 -25.57 -13.25
C ALA A 41 27.45 -25.77 -14.39
N VAL A 42 27.02 -25.62 -15.64
CA VAL A 42 27.89 -25.62 -16.82
C VAL A 42 28.71 -24.33 -16.91
N LEU A 43 28.13 -23.18 -16.51
CA LEU A 43 28.80 -21.88 -16.43
C LEU A 43 29.89 -21.85 -15.34
N MET A 44 29.64 -22.42 -14.17
CA MET A 44 30.65 -22.56 -13.09
C MET A 44 31.80 -23.50 -13.48
N ARG A 45 31.57 -24.47 -14.39
CA ARG A 45 32.65 -25.31 -14.96
C ARG A 45 33.43 -24.63 -16.09
N CYS A 46 32.96 -23.49 -16.61
CA CYS A 46 33.64 -22.75 -17.68
C CYS A 46 34.64 -21.70 -17.16
N ASP A 47 34.83 -21.59 -15.84
CA ASP A 47 35.74 -20.60 -15.23
C ASP A 47 37.23 -20.88 -15.53
N ASP A 48 37.58 -22.10 -15.95
CA ASP A 48 38.98 -22.51 -16.13
C ASP A 48 39.53 -22.41 -17.57
N ARG A 49 38.73 -21.94 -18.56
CA ARG A 49 39.18 -21.90 -19.99
C ARG A 49 38.90 -20.61 -20.76
N LEU A 50 38.43 -19.53 -20.13
CA LEU A 50 37.90 -18.35 -20.83
C LEU A 50 38.88 -17.18 -21.05
N SER A 51 40.19 -17.44 -21.11
CA SER A 51 41.22 -16.40 -21.36
C SER A 51 41.52 -16.10 -22.84
N LYS A 52 40.86 -16.70 -23.85
CA LYS A 52 41.37 -16.63 -25.24
C LYS A 52 40.47 -16.16 -26.39
N LYS A 53 39.20 -15.79 -26.20
CA LYS A 53 38.38 -15.19 -27.30
C LYS A 53 37.38 -14.15 -26.79
N GLY A 54 37.62 -12.87 -27.09
CA GLY A 54 36.76 -11.75 -26.68
C GLY A 54 35.35 -11.76 -27.30
N THR A 55 35.15 -12.41 -28.45
CA THR A 55 33.84 -12.49 -29.12
C THR A 55 32.87 -13.44 -28.42
N ASP A 56 33.36 -14.56 -27.87
CA ASP A 56 32.52 -15.55 -27.17
C ASP A 56 32.00 -15.00 -25.82
N CYS A 57 32.77 -14.12 -25.17
CA CYS A 57 32.39 -13.47 -23.92
C CYS A 57 31.17 -12.53 -24.10
N THR A 58 31.13 -11.74 -25.17
CA THR A 58 29.99 -10.84 -25.45
C THR A 58 28.69 -11.60 -25.76
N ILE A 59 28.77 -12.70 -26.51
CA ILE A 59 27.62 -13.57 -26.82
C ILE A 59 27.11 -14.27 -25.55
N LEU A 60 28.03 -14.72 -24.69
CA LEU A 60 27.70 -15.32 -23.40
C LEU A 60 27.03 -14.31 -22.46
N LEU A 61 27.57 -13.08 -22.39
CA LEU A 61 27.03 -11.99 -21.57
C LEU A 61 25.61 -11.60 -22.03
N GLU A 62 25.41 -11.53 -23.35
CA GLU A 62 24.12 -11.22 -23.95
C GLU A 62 23.08 -12.34 -23.70
N THR A 63 23.53 -13.60 -23.69
CA THR A 63 22.70 -14.76 -23.36
C THR A 63 22.31 -14.74 -21.87
N LEU A 64 23.26 -14.43 -20.98
CA LEU A 64 23.04 -14.26 -19.54
C LEU A 64 22.09 -13.09 -19.24
N ARG A 65 22.27 -11.94 -19.91
CA ARG A 65 21.38 -10.77 -19.83
C ARG A 65 19.95 -11.14 -20.20
N LYS A 66 19.76 -11.82 -21.34
CA LYS A 66 18.45 -12.29 -21.82
C LYS A 66 17.80 -13.30 -20.86
N ALA A 67 18.59 -14.22 -20.29
CA ALA A 67 18.11 -15.18 -19.30
C ALA A 67 17.67 -14.48 -18.00
N HIS A 68 18.48 -13.55 -17.49
CA HIS A 68 18.16 -12.77 -16.29
C HIS A 68 16.88 -11.95 -16.47
N LEU A 69 16.77 -11.19 -17.57
CA LEU A 69 15.56 -10.40 -17.87
C LEU A 69 14.30 -11.26 -18.02
N ARG A 70 14.42 -12.47 -18.59
CA ARG A 70 13.30 -13.43 -18.68
C ARG A 70 12.91 -13.94 -17.30
N LEU A 71 13.88 -14.27 -16.45
CA LEU A 71 13.64 -14.74 -15.08
C LEU A 71 12.97 -13.64 -14.24
N THR A 72 13.46 -12.39 -14.30
CA THR A 72 12.84 -11.25 -13.62
C THR A 72 11.40 -11.04 -14.07
N ASN A 73 11.12 -11.11 -15.39
CA ASN A 73 9.77 -10.95 -15.90
C ASN A 73 8.83 -12.07 -15.44
N LEU A 74 9.34 -13.31 -15.35
CA LEU A 74 8.59 -14.45 -14.81
C LEU A 74 8.28 -14.28 -13.31
N THR A 75 9.24 -13.78 -12.52
CA THR A 75 9.05 -13.48 -11.09
C THR A 75 7.98 -12.40 -10.89
N VAL A 76 7.99 -11.35 -11.72
CA VAL A 76 6.96 -10.29 -11.67
C VAL A 76 5.58 -10.86 -12.01
N GLN A 77 5.46 -11.70 -13.04
CA GLN A 77 4.19 -12.34 -13.41
C GLN A 77 3.66 -13.29 -12.34
N LEU A 78 4.56 -14.06 -11.69
CA LEU A 78 4.21 -14.91 -10.55
C LEU A 78 3.71 -14.07 -9.37
N ASN A 79 4.38 -12.97 -9.06
CA ASN A 79 3.97 -12.09 -7.96
C ASN A 79 2.65 -11.35 -8.28
N ASP A 80 2.39 -10.99 -9.54
CA ASP A 80 1.10 -10.41 -9.94
C ASP A 80 -0.05 -11.41 -9.86
N SER A 81 0.22 -12.68 -10.17
CA SER A 81 -0.81 -13.72 -10.19
C SER A 81 -1.11 -14.26 -8.78
N PHE A 82 -0.07 -14.44 -7.95
CA PHE A 82 -0.18 -15.11 -6.66
C PHE A 82 0.12 -14.21 -5.45
N GLY A 83 0.57 -12.97 -5.65
CA GLY A 83 0.97 -12.07 -4.55
C GLY A 83 -0.15 -11.80 -3.56
N THR A 84 -1.36 -11.48 -4.06
CA THR A 84 -2.54 -11.29 -3.19
C THR A 84 -2.88 -12.57 -2.42
N LEU A 85 -2.82 -13.73 -3.08
CA LEU A 85 -3.07 -15.02 -2.44
C LEU A 85 -2.03 -15.30 -1.35
N ILE A 86 -0.75 -15.06 -1.64
CA ILE A 86 0.36 -15.22 -0.69
C ILE A 86 0.15 -14.33 0.53
N VAL A 87 -0.16 -13.04 0.33
CA VAL A 87 -0.41 -12.08 1.42
C VAL A 87 -1.59 -12.52 2.27
N CYS A 88 -2.74 -12.85 1.67
CA CYS A 88 -3.91 -13.35 2.39
C CYS A 88 -3.61 -14.65 3.14
N THR A 89 -2.82 -15.54 2.54
CA THR A 89 -2.45 -16.83 3.11
C THR A 89 -1.52 -16.68 4.31
N VAL A 90 -0.53 -15.79 4.23
CA VAL A 90 0.40 -15.48 5.33
C VAL A 90 -0.34 -14.75 6.45
N LEU A 91 -1.15 -13.73 6.13
CA LEU A 91 -1.95 -13.01 7.14
C LEU A 91 -2.94 -13.92 7.86
N SER A 92 -3.69 -14.76 7.12
CA SER A 92 -4.60 -15.74 7.72
C SER A 92 -3.86 -16.73 8.62
N SER A 93 -2.69 -17.21 8.17
CA SER A 93 -1.90 -18.17 8.95
C SER A 93 -1.28 -17.52 10.19
N PHE A 94 -0.92 -16.24 10.12
CA PHE A 94 -0.46 -15.46 11.26
C PHE A 94 -1.56 -15.25 12.30
N VAL A 95 -2.79 -14.90 11.88
CA VAL A 95 -3.94 -14.78 12.79
C VAL A 95 -4.20 -16.10 13.51
N VAL A 96 -4.22 -17.22 12.78
CA VAL A 96 -4.43 -18.55 13.38
C VAL A 96 -3.29 -18.92 14.32
N LEU A 97 -2.02 -18.66 13.95
CA LEU A 97 -0.88 -18.91 14.83
C LEU A 97 -1.00 -18.16 16.16
N ASN A 98 -1.42 -16.90 16.14
CA ASN A 98 -1.62 -16.12 17.35
C ASN A 98 -2.76 -16.65 18.22
N LEU A 99 -3.88 -17.04 17.59
CA LEU A 99 -5.00 -17.66 18.31
C LEU A 99 -4.57 -18.99 18.94
N GLN A 100 -3.76 -19.80 18.26
CA GLN A 100 -3.28 -21.08 18.78
C GLN A 100 -2.19 -20.92 19.83
N LEU A 101 -1.28 -19.94 19.71
CA LEU A 101 -0.33 -19.58 20.77
C LEU A 101 -1.07 -19.15 22.04
N PHE A 102 -2.17 -18.42 21.87
CA PHE A 102 -3.04 -18.03 22.99
C PHE A 102 -3.74 -19.22 23.62
N ASN A 103 -4.29 -20.14 22.81
CA ASN A 103 -4.87 -21.39 23.32
C ASN A 103 -3.82 -22.25 24.05
N LEU A 104 -2.58 -22.28 23.54
CA LEU A 104 -1.45 -22.98 24.17
C LEU A 104 -1.14 -22.39 25.55
N TYR A 105 -1.12 -21.06 25.66
CA TYR A 105 -0.95 -20.35 26.92
C TYR A 105 -2.08 -20.67 27.92
N LYS A 106 -3.35 -20.61 27.46
CA LYS A 106 -4.52 -20.90 28.29
C LYS A 106 -4.49 -22.32 28.85
N VAL A 107 -4.20 -23.31 28.00
CA VAL A 107 -4.05 -24.71 28.42
C VAL A 107 -2.92 -24.81 29.45
N SER A 108 -1.73 -24.27 29.14
CA SER A 108 -0.57 -24.28 30.06
C SER A 108 -0.87 -23.66 31.43
N GLU A 109 -1.65 -22.58 31.50
CA GLU A 109 -2.03 -21.93 32.76
C GLU A 109 -3.05 -22.75 33.55
N THR A 110 -4.06 -23.33 32.90
CA THR A 110 -5.02 -24.24 33.56
C THR A 110 -4.34 -25.49 34.11
N THR A 111 -3.35 -26.02 33.38
CA THR A 111 -2.59 -27.20 33.75
C THR A 111 -1.60 -26.93 34.89
N ARG A 112 -1.14 -25.68 35.06
CA ARG A 112 -0.34 -25.27 36.23
C ARG A 112 -1.13 -25.36 37.53
N LYS A 113 -2.47 -25.29 37.47
CA LYS A 113 -3.37 -25.25 38.64
C LYS A 113 -4.06 -26.60 38.92
N ARG A 114 -3.87 -27.65 38.10
CA ARG A 114 -4.55 -28.97 38.24
C ARG A 114 -3.75 -30.14 37.67
N ILE A 115 -4.03 -31.37 38.12
CA ILE A 115 -3.42 -32.62 37.62
C ILE A 115 -3.85 -32.89 36.16
N TRP A 116 -2.90 -33.23 35.28
CA TRP A 116 -3.08 -33.48 33.84
C TRP A 116 -4.20 -34.49 33.55
N SER A 117 -5.17 -34.12 32.71
CA SER A 117 -6.16 -35.04 32.13
C SER A 117 -5.75 -35.51 30.74
N SER A 118 -6.17 -36.72 30.35
CA SER A 118 -6.02 -37.25 28.97
C SER A 118 -6.71 -36.38 27.91
N LYS A 119 -7.72 -35.58 28.31
CA LYS A 119 -8.36 -34.60 27.43
C LYS A 119 -7.48 -33.37 27.17
N ASP A 120 -6.72 -32.94 28.17
CA ASP A 120 -5.83 -31.77 28.07
C ASP A 120 -4.62 -32.08 27.19
N SER A 121 -4.11 -33.31 27.25
CA SER A 121 -3.01 -33.76 26.40
C SER A 121 -3.41 -33.86 24.92
N LEU A 122 -4.62 -34.33 24.62
CA LEU A 122 -5.18 -34.34 23.27
C LEU A 122 -5.43 -32.93 22.74
N GLN A 123 -5.94 -32.02 23.58
CA GLN A 123 -6.14 -30.62 23.23
C GLN A 123 -4.81 -29.91 22.96
N LEU A 124 -3.78 -30.17 23.78
CA LEU A 124 -2.43 -29.65 23.58
C LEU A 124 -1.81 -30.18 22.28
N ALA A 125 -1.94 -31.47 21.99
CA ALA A 125 -1.46 -32.08 20.76
C ALA A 125 -2.13 -31.47 19.52
N TYR A 126 -3.45 -31.23 19.58
CA TYR A 126 -4.19 -30.54 18.53
C TYR A 126 -3.68 -29.12 18.30
N ILE A 127 -3.47 -28.33 19.36
CA ILE A 127 -2.96 -26.96 19.27
C ILE A 127 -1.55 -26.93 18.66
N LEU A 128 -0.65 -27.80 19.14
CA LEU A 128 0.73 -27.90 18.62
C LEU A 128 0.75 -28.34 17.16
N MET A 129 -0.12 -29.27 16.75
CA MET A 129 -0.26 -29.69 15.36
C MET A 129 -0.73 -28.53 14.46
N TRP A 130 -1.70 -27.73 14.91
CA TRP A 130 -2.15 -26.55 14.17
C TRP A 130 -1.08 -25.46 14.07
N ILE A 131 -0.33 -25.21 15.15
CA ILE A 131 0.83 -24.31 15.13
C ILE A 131 1.86 -24.81 14.11
N GLY A 132 2.22 -26.09 14.17
CA GLY A 132 3.16 -26.72 13.24
C GLY A 132 2.71 -26.61 11.79
N LEU A 133 1.44 -26.88 11.50
CA LEU A 133 0.87 -26.82 10.15
C LEU A 133 0.91 -25.39 9.58
N HIS A 134 0.51 -24.38 10.36
CA HIS A 134 0.52 -22.99 9.90
C HIS A 134 1.93 -22.41 9.80
N ALA A 135 2.84 -22.79 10.70
CA ALA A 135 4.25 -22.43 10.60
C ALA A 135 4.89 -23.05 9.35
N ALA A 136 4.65 -24.33 9.07
CA ALA A 136 5.11 -25.02 7.87
C ALA A 136 4.56 -24.36 6.59
N LYS A 137 3.28 -24.00 6.58
CA LYS A 137 2.63 -23.29 5.47
C LYS A 137 3.28 -21.93 5.18
N ILE A 138 3.62 -21.16 6.22
CA ILE A 138 4.33 -19.88 6.07
C ILE A 138 5.77 -20.13 5.57
N LEU A 139 6.48 -21.11 6.12
CA LEU A 139 7.85 -21.45 5.72
C LEU A 139 7.94 -21.94 4.27
N LEU A 140 6.97 -22.72 3.80
CA LEU A 140 6.90 -23.19 2.41
C LEU A 140 6.76 -22.04 1.41
N ILE A 141 6.18 -20.90 1.82
CA ILE A 141 6.06 -19.70 1.00
C ILE A 141 7.31 -18.83 1.13
N LEU A 142 7.79 -18.58 2.35
CA LEU A 142 8.92 -17.67 2.61
C LEU A 142 10.27 -18.24 2.17
N PHE A 143 10.49 -19.55 2.30
CA PHE A 143 11.79 -20.16 2.00
C PHE A 143 12.20 -20.02 0.53
N PRO A 144 11.36 -20.35 -0.47
CA PRO A 144 11.70 -20.14 -1.88
C PRO A 144 11.86 -18.66 -2.24
N VAL A 145 11.06 -17.77 -1.63
CA VAL A 145 11.14 -16.31 -1.85
C VAL A 145 12.46 -15.75 -1.32
N HIS A 146 12.86 -16.14 -0.11
CA HIS A 146 14.13 -15.74 0.48
C HIS A 146 15.32 -16.26 -0.34
N ARG A 147 15.31 -17.54 -0.73
CA ARG A 147 16.34 -18.13 -1.61
C ARG A 147 16.40 -17.42 -2.95
N GLY A 148 15.27 -17.14 -3.59
CA GLY A 148 15.22 -16.42 -4.86
C GLY A 148 15.78 -15.00 -4.76
N ARG A 149 15.53 -14.30 -3.64
CA ARG A 149 16.12 -12.98 -3.37
C ARG A 149 17.64 -13.07 -3.19
N LEU A 150 18.12 -14.05 -2.42
CA LEU A 150 19.55 -14.26 -2.17
C LEU A 150 20.34 -14.53 -3.46
N GLU A 151 19.82 -15.39 -4.35
CA GLU A 151 20.48 -15.69 -5.63
C GLU A 151 20.39 -14.52 -6.62
N ARG A 152 19.33 -13.71 -6.57
CA ARG A 152 19.22 -12.46 -7.34
C ARG A 152 20.23 -11.41 -6.88
N ASP A 153 20.36 -11.23 -5.58
CA ASP A 153 21.25 -10.22 -5.00
C ASP A 153 22.74 -10.62 -5.19
N ARG A 154 23.04 -11.92 -5.37
CA ARG A 154 24.37 -12.43 -5.80
C ARG A 154 24.70 -12.20 -7.28
N THR A 155 23.70 -12.15 -8.15
CA THR A 155 23.91 -12.01 -9.61
C THR A 155 24.09 -10.56 -10.07
N GLY A 156 23.54 -9.59 -9.31
CA GLY A 156 23.65 -8.16 -9.63
C GLY A 156 25.10 -7.62 -9.70
N PRO A 157 25.94 -7.83 -8.67
CA PRO A 157 27.32 -7.33 -8.65
C PRO A 157 28.22 -7.94 -9.74
N VAL A 158 28.03 -9.22 -10.05
CA VAL A 158 28.81 -9.96 -11.07
C VAL A 158 28.54 -9.43 -12.47
N LEU A 159 27.29 -9.08 -12.79
CA LEU A 159 26.94 -8.43 -14.07
C LEU A 159 27.44 -6.98 -14.16
N TYR A 160 27.54 -6.28 -13.02
CA TYR A 160 28.03 -4.90 -12.96
C TYR A 160 29.55 -4.82 -13.23
N GLN A 161 30.34 -5.72 -12.63
CA GLN A 161 31.79 -5.79 -12.85
C GLN A 161 32.18 -6.14 -14.29
N LEU A 162 31.33 -6.88 -15.01
CA LEU A 162 31.57 -7.26 -16.41
C LEU A 162 31.17 -6.15 -17.42
N SER A 163 30.31 -5.21 -17.02
CA SER A 163 29.89 -4.08 -17.85
C SER A 163 30.91 -2.93 -17.85
N ASP A 164 31.74 -2.83 -16.82
CA ASP A 164 32.66 -1.69 -16.61
C ASP A 164 33.96 -1.86 -17.43
N SER A 165 34.36 -3.09 -17.73
CA SER A 165 35.59 -3.43 -18.48
C SER A 165 35.59 -3.07 -19.97
N ASN A 166 34.57 -2.39 -20.50
CA ASN A 166 34.43 -2.16 -21.94
C ASN A 166 34.03 -0.72 -22.32
N SER A 167 34.33 0.26 -21.46
CA SER A 167 33.88 1.65 -21.64
C SER A 167 35.00 2.68 -21.69
N ASP A 168 35.97 2.49 -22.59
CA ASP A 168 36.89 3.55 -23.03
C ASP A 168 36.69 3.83 -24.53
N ALA A 169 35.88 4.86 -24.87
CA ALA A 169 36.10 5.74 -26.03
C ALA A 169 34.98 6.78 -26.29
N VAL A 170 35.35 8.06 -26.09
CA VAL A 170 35.16 9.21 -27.02
C VAL A 170 33.82 10.00 -27.06
N ARG A 171 34.02 11.32 -27.20
CA ARG A 171 33.18 12.51 -27.00
C ARG A 171 32.32 12.95 -28.22
N ILE A 172 31.16 13.55 -27.89
CA ILE A 172 30.51 14.82 -28.34
C ILE A 172 30.51 15.21 -29.84
N PHE A 173 29.30 15.45 -30.41
CA PHE A 173 28.97 16.65 -31.20
C PHE A 173 27.45 16.94 -31.28
N LYS A 174 27.09 18.18 -31.62
CA LYS A 174 25.82 18.91 -31.42
C LYS A 174 24.91 18.95 -32.68
N GLY A 175 23.61 18.68 -32.48
CA GLY A 175 22.45 19.47 -32.93
C GLY A 175 21.96 19.42 -34.40
N SER A 176 20.64 19.44 -34.59
CA SER A 176 19.96 20.35 -35.54
C SER A 176 18.47 20.51 -35.25
N SER A 177 17.95 21.70 -35.59
CA SER A 177 16.61 22.21 -35.27
C SER A 177 15.55 21.78 -36.29
N VAL A 178 14.36 21.40 -35.82
CA VAL A 178 13.17 21.23 -36.67
C VAL A 178 12.01 22.09 -36.17
N SER A 179 11.38 22.77 -37.15
CA SER A 179 10.11 23.52 -37.20
C SER A 179 9.43 23.92 -35.88
N ARG A 180 9.69 25.16 -35.43
CA ARG A 180 9.16 25.74 -34.19
C ARG A 180 7.70 26.21 -34.23
N VAL A 181 7.03 26.30 -35.39
CA VAL A 181 5.73 26.99 -35.48
C VAL A 181 4.54 26.03 -35.43
N SER A 182 4.60 24.87 -36.11
CA SER A 182 3.54 23.84 -36.04
C SER A 182 3.53 23.12 -34.68
N MET A 183 4.72 22.83 -34.15
CA MET A 183 4.88 22.18 -32.85
C MET A 183 4.36 23.06 -31.70
N VAL A 184 4.56 24.39 -31.77
CA VAL A 184 4.09 25.31 -30.72
C VAL A 184 2.57 25.41 -30.70
N LEU A 185 1.90 25.41 -31.85
CA LEU A 185 0.43 25.46 -31.91
C LEU A 185 -0.20 24.16 -31.36
N GLU A 186 0.38 23.01 -31.72
CA GLU A 186 -0.04 21.69 -31.24
C GLU A 186 0.23 21.52 -29.74
N LEU A 187 1.37 22.01 -29.25
CA LEU A 187 1.73 22.01 -27.83
C LEU A 187 0.81 22.92 -27.00
N LEU A 188 0.42 24.09 -27.52
CA LEU A 188 -0.51 25.00 -26.87
C LEU A 188 -1.93 24.41 -26.80
N SER A 189 -2.40 23.79 -27.88
CA SER A 189 -3.67 23.04 -27.91
C SER A 189 -3.67 21.89 -26.89
N ASN A 190 -2.59 21.10 -26.86
CA ASN A 190 -2.42 20.00 -25.91
C ASN A 190 -2.35 20.48 -24.46
N LYS A 191 -1.73 21.63 -24.20
CA LYS A 191 -1.66 22.23 -22.86
C LYS A 191 -3.04 22.62 -22.33
N GLN A 192 -3.87 23.26 -23.16
CA GLN A 192 -5.21 23.68 -22.77
C GLN A 192 -6.16 22.48 -22.62
N LEU A 193 -6.05 21.48 -23.50
CA LEU A 193 -6.78 20.22 -23.38
C LEU A 193 -6.44 19.50 -22.09
N PHE A 194 -5.14 19.36 -21.78
CA PHE A 194 -4.67 18.74 -20.54
C PHE A 194 -5.22 19.44 -19.30
N GLN A 195 -5.17 20.77 -19.25
CA GLN A 195 -5.71 21.55 -18.12
C GLN A 195 -7.20 21.27 -17.92
N ASN A 196 -7.98 21.23 -19.00
CA ASN A 196 -9.41 20.94 -18.94
C ASN A 196 -9.70 19.51 -18.47
N GLU A 197 -8.98 18.52 -18.98
CA GLU A 197 -9.13 17.12 -18.58
C GLU A 197 -8.71 16.88 -17.12
N PHE A 198 -7.58 17.44 -16.69
CA PHE A 198 -7.13 17.38 -15.31
C PHE A 198 -8.12 18.06 -14.36
N HIS A 199 -8.60 19.25 -14.73
CA HIS A 199 -9.61 19.97 -13.94
C HIS A 199 -10.89 19.15 -13.83
N ARG A 200 -11.39 18.58 -14.93
CA ARG A 200 -12.58 17.73 -14.94
C ARG A 200 -12.41 16.50 -14.04
N ALA A 201 -11.27 15.81 -14.13
CA ALA A 201 -10.99 14.61 -13.35
C ALA A 201 -10.83 14.89 -11.85
N THR A 202 -10.33 16.07 -11.48
CA THR A 202 -10.14 16.48 -10.07
C THR A 202 -11.38 17.13 -9.45
N HIS A 203 -12.21 17.80 -10.25
CA HIS A 203 -13.29 18.67 -9.76
C HIS A 203 -14.27 17.96 -8.81
N LYS A 204 -14.75 16.76 -9.15
CA LYS A 204 -15.70 16.01 -8.30
C LYS A 204 -15.10 15.70 -6.93
N LEU A 205 -13.86 15.20 -6.90
CA LEU A 205 -13.16 14.86 -5.66
C LEU A 205 -12.94 16.12 -4.80
N VAL A 206 -12.48 17.21 -5.42
CA VAL A 206 -12.26 18.49 -4.75
C VAL A 206 -13.55 19.02 -4.13
N ARG A 207 -14.67 18.96 -4.84
CA ARG A 207 -15.99 19.42 -4.33
C ARG A 207 -16.43 18.62 -3.10
N VAL A 208 -16.28 17.30 -3.11
CA VAL A 208 -16.58 16.47 -1.93
C VAL A 208 -15.67 16.86 -0.76
N CYS A 209 -14.37 17.05 -1.00
CA CYS A 209 -13.43 17.46 0.04
C CYS A 209 -13.75 18.86 0.62
N GLN A 210 -14.21 19.79 -0.22
CA GLN A 210 -14.62 21.14 0.17
C GLN A 210 -15.86 21.13 1.08
N MET A 211 -16.80 20.21 0.88
CA MET A 211 -17.97 20.07 1.75
C MET A 211 -17.59 19.69 3.18
N PHE A 212 -16.56 18.84 3.35
CA PHE A 212 -16.09 18.38 4.65
C PHE A 212 -14.92 19.22 5.21
N GLY A 213 -14.58 20.35 4.59
CA GLY A 213 -13.53 21.27 5.07
C GLY A 213 -12.10 20.77 4.89
N THR A 214 -11.88 19.66 4.18
CA THR A 214 -10.53 19.09 3.96
C THR A 214 -9.77 19.75 2.81
N VAL A 215 -10.46 20.54 1.98
CA VAL A 215 -9.88 21.39 0.93
C VAL A 215 -10.47 22.79 1.06
N PRO A 216 -9.65 23.86 0.98
CA PRO A 216 -10.20 25.21 1.04
C PRO A 216 -11.09 25.52 -0.17
N TRP A 217 -12.13 26.33 0.04
CA TRP A 217 -13.06 26.72 -1.04
C TRP A 217 -12.40 27.53 -2.16
N GLU A 218 -11.30 28.23 -1.87
CA GLU A 218 -10.55 29.03 -2.84
C GLU A 218 -9.31 28.30 -3.38
N VAL A 219 -9.49 27.07 -3.89
CA VAL A 219 -8.45 26.36 -4.64
C VAL A 219 -8.61 26.65 -6.13
N ALA A 220 -7.61 27.31 -6.72
CA ALA A 220 -7.48 27.45 -8.16
C ALA A 220 -6.43 26.44 -8.66
N LEU A 221 -6.87 25.45 -9.43
CA LEU A 221 -5.99 24.54 -10.16
C LEU A 221 -5.65 25.20 -11.48
N PHE A 222 -4.36 25.50 -11.69
CA PHE A 222 -3.86 26.37 -12.76
C PHE A 222 -4.35 27.83 -12.63
N GLY A 223 -3.45 28.81 -12.81
CA GLY A 223 -3.82 30.22 -12.73
C GLY A 223 -4.97 30.56 -13.70
N SER A 224 -6.00 31.24 -13.22
CA SER A 224 -7.09 31.70 -14.09
C SER A 224 -6.55 32.76 -15.06
N ASN A 225 -6.76 32.58 -16.36
CA ASN A 225 -6.49 33.61 -17.38
C ASN A 225 -7.53 34.76 -17.35
N GLY A 226 -8.45 34.77 -16.39
CA GLY A 226 -9.45 35.84 -16.20
C GLY A 226 -8.94 37.01 -15.37
N LYS A 227 -9.74 38.08 -15.29
CA LYS A 227 -9.48 39.21 -14.37
C LYS A 227 -9.32 38.65 -12.94
N PRO A 228 -8.29 39.08 -12.18
CA PRO A 228 -8.13 38.61 -10.81
C PRO A 228 -9.39 38.96 -10.01
N PRO A 229 -9.94 38.01 -9.24
CA PRO A 229 -11.12 38.28 -8.43
C PRO A 229 -10.84 39.41 -7.44
N ASN A 230 -11.87 40.18 -7.12
CA ASN A 230 -11.76 41.30 -6.18
C ASN A 230 -11.15 40.81 -4.85
N SER A 231 -10.15 41.55 -4.34
CA SER A 231 -9.42 41.20 -3.12
C SER A 231 -10.35 41.00 -1.92
N TRP A 232 -11.42 41.79 -1.84
CA TRP A 232 -12.47 41.66 -0.83
C TRP A 232 -13.26 40.35 -0.91
N THR A 233 -13.66 39.93 -2.11
CA THR A 233 -14.39 38.66 -2.30
C THR A 233 -13.51 37.46 -1.92
N VAL A 234 -12.23 37.52 -2.30
CA VAL A 234 -11.23 36.52 -1.93
C VAL A 234 -11.05 36.45 -0.42
N TRP A 235 -10.92 37.59 0.25
CA TRP A 235 -10.79 37.64 1.70
C TRP A 235 -12.03 37.08 2.41
N LEU A 236 -13.24 37.43 1.96
CA LEU A 236 -14.50 36.92 2.52
C LEU A 236 -14.59 35.39 2.41
N VAL A 237 -14.28 34.82 1.25
CA VAL A 237 -14.29 33.35 1.08
C VAL A 237 -13.28 32.67 2.00
N ARG A 238 -12.11 33.27 2.21
CA ARG A 238 -11.10 32.75 3.16
C ARG A 238 -11.59 32.78 4.59
N ALA A 239 -12.15 33.93 5.01
CA ALA A 239 -12.67 34.10 6.36
C ALA A 239 -13.80 33.10 6.64
N SER A 240 -14.74 32.93 5.70
CA SER A 240 -15.84 31.97 5.82
C SER A 240 -15.35 30.52 5.87
N ASN A 241 -14.39 30.13 5.04
CA ASN A 241 -13.82 28.78 5.08
C ASN A 241 -13.06 28.52 6.40
N GLY A 242 -12.32 29.51 6.90
CA GLY A 242 -11.66 29.41 8.21
C GLY A 242 -12.65 29.28 9.35
N LEU A 243 -13.72 30.08 9.34
CA LEU A 243 -14.80 29.98 10.32
C LEU A 243 -15.47 28.60 10.28
N TYR A 244 -15.73 28.06 9.08
CA TYR A 244 -16.28 26.72 8.91
C TYR A 244 -15.38 25.63 9.51
N SER A 245 -14.08 25.67 9.24
CA SER A 245 -13.10 24.73 9.83
C SER A 245 -13.09 24.83 11.36
N VAL A 246 -13.16 26.04 11.92
CA VAL A 246 -13.23 26.25 13.38
C VAL A 246 -14.53 25.71 13.95
N CYS A 247 -15.66 25.93 13.30
CA CYS A 247 -16.95 25.38 13.72
C CYS A 247 -16.95 23.84 13.73
N LEU A 248 -16.40 23.20 12.69
CA LEU A 248 -16.25 21.74 12.64
C LEU A 248 -15.36 21.23 13.78
N MET A 249 -14.23 21.87 14.03
CA MET A 249 -13.35 21.53 15.15
C MET A 249 -14.05 21.66 16.50
N MET A 250 -14.74 22.79 16.73
CA MET A 250 -15.48 23.02 17.97
C MET A 250 -16.58 21.99 18.17
N ALA A 251 -17.30 21.60 17.12
CA ALA A 251 -18.33 20.56 17.21
C ALA A 251 -17.76 19.21 17.66
N VAL A 252 -16.64 18.79 17.07
CA VAL A 252 -15.95 17.53 17.44
C VAL A 252 -15.39 17.60 18.87
N LEU A 253 -14.79 18.72 19.27
CA LEU A 253 -14.27 18.92 20.63
C LEU A 253 -15.39 18.90 21.67
N VAL A 254 -16.48 19.63 21.45
CA VAL A 254 -17.64 19.64 22.36
C VAL A 254 -18.22 18.24 22.50
N ALA A 255 -18.38 17.51 21.39
CA ALA A 255 -18.86 16.13 21.45
C ALA A 255 -17.91 15.23 22.25
N THR A 256 -16.59 15.40 22.10
CA THR A 256 -15.59 14.65 22.87
C THR A 256 -15.69 14.94 24.37
N VAL A 257 -15.82 16.21 24.76
CA VAL A 257 -15.97 16.60 26.18
C VAL A 257 -17.23 16.00 26.78
N LEU A 258 -18.37 16.12 26.08
CA LEU A 258 -19.64 15.54 26.51
C LEU A 258 -19.55 14.02 26.68
N GLN A 259 -18.85 13.34 25.76
CA GLN A 259 -18.63 11.89 25.84
C GLN A 259 -17.77 11.50 27.04
N HIS A 260 -16.73 12.29 27.34
CA HIS A 260 -15.86 12.01 28.48
C HIS A 260 -16.60 12.13 29.82
N VAL A 261 -17.51 13.09 29.96
CA VAL A 261 -18.29 13.30 31.18
C VAL A 261 -19.24 12.12 31.46
N GLU A 262 -19.83 11.52 30.43
CA GLU A 262 -20.82 10.45 30.56
C GLU A 262 -20.18 9.07 30.81
N PHE A 263 -19.07 8.75 30.13
CA PHE A 263 -18.44 7.41 30.19
C PHE A 263 -17.58 7.16 31.45
N ASP A 264 -17.43 8.15 32.34
CA ASP A 264 -16.38 8.17 33.35
C ASP A 264 -16.58 7.23 34.56
N ARG A 265 -17.76 6.61 34.72
CA ARG A 265 -18.12 5.98 36.01
C ARG A 265 -17.80 4.48 36.17
N HIS A 266 -17.70 3.66 35.11
CA HIS A 266 -17.69 2.19 35.27
C HIS A 266 -16.68 1.38 34.41
N MET A 267 -15.66 2.00 33.82
CA MET A 267 -14.63 1.28 33.04
C MET A 267 -13.34 0.98 33.82
N PRO A 268 -12.70 -0.18 33.62
CA PRO A 268 -11.36 -0.46 34.13
C PRO A 268 -10.34 0.59 33.69
N PHE A 269 -9.36 0.91 34.55
CA PHE A 269 -8.38 1.98 34.35
C PHE A 269 -7.67 1.91 32.99
N MET A 270 -7.20 0.73 32.58
CA MET A 270 -6.46 0.54 31.32
C MET A 270 -7.35 0.77 30.09
N THR A 271 -8.57 0.24 30.10
CA THR A 271 -9.54 0.45 29.03
C THR A 271 -9.89 1.93 28.90
N ARG A 272 -10.11 2.63 30.02
CA ARG A 272 -10.37 4.08 30.05
C ARG A 272 -9.20 4.88 29.48
N MET A 273 -7.96 4.58 29.88
CA MET A 273 -6.77 5.26 29.38
C MET A 273 -6.60 5.11 27.86
N LEU A 274 -6.91 3.94 27.32
CA LEU A 274 -6.81 3.68 25.89
C LEU A 274 -7.93 4.36 25.08
N TYR A 275 -9.18 4.38 25.56
CA TYR A 275 -10.24 5.15 24.88
C TYR A 275 -9.95 6.66 24.89
N ILE A 276 -9.40 7.19 25.98
CA ILE A 276 -8.97 8.59 26.06
C ILE A 276 -7.85 8.87 25.03
N SER A 277 -6.89 7.96 24.87
CA SER A 277 -5.82 8.14 23.88
C SER A 277 -6.34 8.09 22.43
N GLU A 278 -7.31 7.22 22.14
CA GLU A 278 -8.01 7.20 20.84
C GLU A 278 -8.68 8.55 20.54
N TYR A 279 -9.44 9.11 21.49
CA TYR A 279 -10.10 10.42 21.30
C TYR A 279 -9.09 11.55 21.06
N ILE A 280 -8.02 11.59 21.85
CA ILE A 280 -6.98 12.62 21.72
C ILE A 280 -6.30 12.51 20.35
N MET A 281 -5.98 11.30 19.91
CA MET A 281 -5.30 11.08 18.63
C MET A 281 -6.18 11.42 17.43
N GLU A 282 -7.43 10.97 17.41
CA GLU A 282 -8.35 11.28 16.29
C GLU A 282 -8.66 12.78 16.23
N ASN A 283 -8.90 13.44 17.37
CA ASN A 283 -9.06 14.90 17.40
C ASN A 283 -7.80 15.64 16.93
N GLY A 284 -6.63 15.17 17.34
CA GLY A 284 -5.34 15.68 16.87
C GLY A 284 -5.20 15.55 15.35
N VAL A 285 -5.60 14.42 14.77
CA VAL A 285 -5.56 14.21 13.31
C VAL A 285 -6.57 15.11 12.58
N VAL A 286 -7.80 15.25 13.09
CA VAL A 286 -8.79 16.19 12.51
C VAL A 286 -8.26 17.62 12.53
N MET A 287 -7.61 18.02 13.63
CA MET A 287 -6.98 19.33 13.76
C MET A 287 -5.87 19.52 12.75
N LEU A 288 -5.00 18.52 12.58
CA LEU A 288 -3.95 18.53 11.58
C LEU A 288 -4.51 18.66 10.15
N VAL A 289 -5.61 17.98 9.83
CA VAL A 289 -6.25 18.07 8.51
C VAL A 289 -6.86 19.45 8.27
N LEU A 290 -7.67 19.94 9.21
CA LEU A 290 -8.38 21.21 9.06
C LEU A 290 -7.43 22.41 9.08
N ILE A 291 -6.40 22.40 9.91
CA ILE A 291 -5.36 23.45 9.91
C ILE A 291 -4.45 23.27 8.69
N GLY A 292 -4.06 22.03 8.40
CA GLY A 292 -3.18 21.66 7.29
C GLY A 292 -3.74 22.10 5.94
N CYS A 293 -5.05 22.00 5.71
CA CYS A 293 -5.66 22.40 4.43
C CYS A 293 -5.43 23.89 4.10
N HIS A 294 -5.34 24.76 5.11
CA HIS A 294 -5.03 26.17 4.93
C HIS A 294 -3.55 26.40 4.58
N TYR A 295 -2.62 25.68 5.22
CA TYR A 295 -1.18 25.77 4.93
C TYR A 295 -0.81 25.14 3.59
N GLN A 296 -1.45 24.01 3.25
CA GLN A 296 -1.19 23.24 2.03
C GLN A 296 -1.79 23.90 0.78
N ARG A 297 -2.55 24.99 0.92
CA ARG A 297 -3.18 25.69 -0.21
C ARG A 297 -2.21 26.07 -1.35
N ARG A 298 -1.02 26.60 -1.01
CA ARG A 298 0.02 26.94 -2.00
C ARG A 298 0.65 25.71 -2.64
N CYS A 299 0.47 24.52 -2.06
CA CYS A 299 0.97 23.26 -2.58
C CYS A 299 0.14 22.82 -3.80
N TYR A 300 -1.20 22.96 -3.77
CA TYR A 300 -2.08 22.58 -4.90
C TYR A 300 -1.72 23.32 -6.20
N GLY A 301 -1.50 24.64 -6.13
CA GLY A 301 -1.09 25.44 -7.28
C GLY A 301 0.26 24.98 -7.85
N ARG A 302 1.29 24.91 -6.99
CA ARG A 302 2.63 24.45 -7.38
C ARG A 302 2.62 23.04 -7.96
N PHE A 303 1.88 22.13 -7.34
CA PHE A 303 1.70 20.76 -7.82
C PHE A 303 1.07 20.73 -9.21
N SER A 304 -0.01 21.50 -9.42
CA SER A 304 -0.67 21.57 -10.72
C SER A 304 0.28 22.09 -11.81
N GLU A 305 1.05 23.15 -11.53
CA GLU A 305 2.04 23.70 -12.47
C GLU A 305 3.16 22.69 -12.81
N GLN A 306 3.66 21.97 -11.81
CA GLN A 306 4.66 20.91 -12.01
C GLN A 306 4.11 19.74 -12.84
N VAL A 307 2.87 19.31 -12.57
CA VAL A 307 2.18 18.27 -13.34
C VAL A 307 1.98 18.70 -14.79
N LEU A 308 1.66 19.98 -15.03
CA LEU A 308 1.54 20.52 -16.39
C LEU A 308 2.88 20.53 -17.14
N ALA A 309 3.97 20.88 -16.45
CA ALA A 309 5.31 20.83 -17.01
C ALA A 309 5.69 19.39 -17.39
N LEU A 310 5.45 18.44 -16.49
CA LEU A 310 5.66 17.01 -16.73
C LEU A 310 4.84 16.48 -17.91
N ALA A 311 3.57 16.88 -18.00
CA ALA A 311 2.71 16.52 -19.12
C ALA A 311 3.19 17.06 -20.45
N THR A 312 3.71 18.29 -20.45
CA THR A 312 4.31 18.90 -21.64
C THR A 312 5.52 18.08 -22.09
N ASP A 313 6.43 17.73 -21.17
CA ASP A 313 7.61 16.91 -21.48
C ASP A 313 7.23 15.51 -21.99
N VAL A 314 6.25 14.85 -21.37
CA VAL A 314 5.76 13.53 -21.82
C VAL A 314 5.05 13.61 -23.17
N SER A 315 4.31 14.68 -23.44
CA SER A 315 3.66 14.89 -24.75
C SER A 315 4.67 15.11 -25.88
N LEU A 316 5.79 15.79 -25.62
CA LEU A 316 6.91 15.92 -26.58
C LEU A 316 7.52 14.56 -26.93
N CYS A 317 7.42 13.60 -26.01
CA CYS A 317 7.83 12.22 -26.23
C CYS A 317 6.75 11.34 -26.92
N GLY A 318 5.58 11.90 -27.24
CA GLY A 318 4.45 11.17 -27.82
C GLY A 318 3.61 10.41 -26.79
N GLY A 319 3.76 10.71 -25.50
CA GLY A 319 2.96 10.15 -24.41
C GLY A 319 1.69 10.93 -24.13
N THR A 320 0.72 10.27 -23.50
CA THR A 320 -0.54 10.87 -23.06
C THR A 320 -0.98 10.20 -21.76
N VAL A 321 -1.42 11.02 -20.79
CA VAL A 321 -1.94 10.55 -19.51
C VAL A 321 -3.46 10.39 -19.61
N ASP A 322 -3.95 9.19 -19.28
CA ASP A 322 -5.38 8.87 -19.30
C ASP A 322 -6.07 9.37 -18.01
N PHE A 323 -6.59 10.59 -18.05
CA PHE A 323 -7.33 11.19 -16.93
C PHE A 323 -8.68 10.53 -16.67
N GLN A 324 -9.30 9.94 -17.69
CA GLN A 324 -10.61 9.29 -17.56
C GLN A 324 -10.51 8.06 -16.65
N ARG A 325 -9.39 7.31 -16.76
CA ARG A 325 -9.12 6.19 -15.87
C ARG A 325 -8.93 6.63 -14.41
N ILE A 326 -8.20 7.72 -14.18
CA ILE A 326 -8.01 8.29 -12.83
C ILE A 326 -9.37 8.72 -12.25
N GLU A 327 -10.16 9.48 -13.02
CA GLU A 327 -11.51 9.90 -12.62
C GLU A 327 -12.38 8.70 -12.22
N THR A 328 -12.40 7.65 -13.05
CA THR A 328 -13.23 6.47 -12.80
C THR A 328 -12.81 5.74 -11.52
N ILE A 329 -11.51 5.55 -11.29
CA ILE A 329 -10.99 4.90 -10.09
C ILE A 329 -11.41 5.68 -8.84
N PHE A 330 -11.21 7.00 -8.84
CA PHE A 330 -11.49 7.82 -7.66
C PHE A 330 -12.97 8.07 -7.42
N ASN A 331 -13.79 8.18 -8.47
CA ASN A 331 -15.25 8.26 -8.30
C ASN A 331 -15.80 6.98 -7.64
N ARG A 332 -15.32 5.81 -8.04
CA ARG A 332 -15.68 4.54 -7.38
C ARG A 332 -15.17 4.48 -5.95
N LEU A 333 -13.94 4.95 -5.70
CA LEU A 333 -13.37 4.97 -4.34
C LEU A 333 -14.19 5.87 -3.42
N VAL A 334 -14.52 7.09 -3.85
CA VAL A 334 -15.36 8.02 -3.08
C VAL A 334 -16.74 7.42 -2.85
N ALA A 335 -17.38 6.85 -3.86
CA ALA A 335 -18.68 6.18 -3.70
C ALA A 335 -18.61 5.01 -2.69
N SER A 336 -17.55 4.20 -2.75
CA SER A 336 -17.32 3.10 -1.79
C SER A 336 -17.12 3.61 -0.36
N VAL A 337 -16.39 4.71 -0.18
CA VAL A 337 -16.17 5.34 1.12
C VAL A 337 -17.47 5.91 1.68
N MET A 338 -18.25 6.61 0.87
CA MET A 338 -19.54 7.17 1.29
C MET A 338 -20.52 6.05 1.68
N LEU A 339 -20.56 4.95 0.91
CA LEU A 339 -21.39 3.78 1.24
C LEU A 339 -20.94 3.12 2.55
N PHE A 340 -19.63 2.99 2.77
CA PHE A 340 -19.08 2.45 4.02
C PHE A 340 -19.51 3.29 5.22
N PHE A 341 -19.34 4.61 5.16
CA PHE A 341 -19.73 5.51 6.26
C PHE A 341 -21.25 5.56 6.46
N ALA A 342 -22.05 5.44 5.41
CA ALA A 342 -23.51 5.28 5.55
C ALA A 342 -23.87 3.99 6.31
N GLY A 343 -23.16 2.89 6.05
CA GLY A 343 -23.30 1.65 6.82
C GLY A 343 -22.89 1.80 8.28
N VAL A 344 -21.79 2.49 8.56
CA VAL A 344 -21.34 2.80 9.93
C VAL A 344 -22.38 3.63 10.67
N LEU A 345 -22.93 4.67 10.05
CA LEU A 345 -23.99 5.52 10.64
C LEU A 345 -25.26 4.71 10.93
N MET A 346 -25.63 3.78 10.05
CA MET A 346 -26.77 2.89 10.29
C MET A 346 -26.55 2.01 11.53
N VAL A 347 -25.36 1.40 11.66
CA VAL A 347 -25.02 0.59 12.83
C VAL A 347 -24.96 1.43 14.11
N ASP A 348 -24.39 2.64 14.05
CA ASP A 348 -24.34 3.58 15.18
C ASP A 348 -25.74 4.01 15.63
N PHE A 349 -26.66 4.25 14.69
CA PHE A 349 -28.04 4.58 14.99
C PHE A 349 -28.78 3.42 15.69
N LEU A 350 -28.57 2.19 15.22
CA LEU A 350 -29.13 0.98 15.85
C LEU A 350 -28.53 0.71 17.24
N TYR A 351 -27.23 0.96 17.41
CA TYR A 351 -26.52 0.76 18.68
C TYR A 351 -27.00 1.72 19.77
N ASN A 352 -27.35 2.96 19.42
CA ASN A 352 -27.81 3.99 20.36
C ASN A 352 -29.33 3.92 20.64
N ASP A 353 -29.98 2.76 20.45
CA ASP A 353 -31.44 2.58 20.64
C ASP A 353 -32.29 3.65 19.93
N GLN A 354 -31.83 4.14 18.77
CA GLN A 354 -32.48 5.20 17.99
C GLN A 354 -32.60 6.56 18.71
N MET A 355 -31.83 6.76 19.79
CA MET A 355 -31.78 8.02 20.51
C MET A 355 -30.97 9.07 19.74
N PHE A 356 -31.67 10.10 19.24
CA PHE A 356 -31.09 11.11 18.35
C PHE A 356 -29.85 11.82 18.93
N TRP A 357 -29.92 12.30 20.18
CA TRP A 357 -28.81 13.06 20.77
C TRP A 357 -27.56 12.21 21.04
N SER A 358 -27.72 10.95 21.46
CA SER A 358 -26.62 10.01 21.63
C SER A 358 -25.99 9.63 20.28
N PHE A 359 -26.82 9.42 19.27
CA PHE A 359 -26.39 9.17 17.89
C PHE A 359 -25.58 10.35 17.32
N VAL A 360 -26.11 11.58 17.38
CA VAL A 360 -25.41 12.78 16.86
C VAL A 360 -24.05 12.96 17.54
N ARG A 361 -23.99 12.75 18.86
CA ARG A 361 -22.73 12.82 19.62
C ARG A 361 -21.74 11.73 19.17
N SER A 362 -22.17 10.47 19.09
CA SER A 362 -21.32 9.34 18.66
C SER A 362 -20.81 9.54 17.23
N SER A 363 -21.71 9.88 16.31
CA SER A 363 -21.41 10.15 14.91
C SER A 363 -20.46 11.33 14.71
N ALA A 364 -20.57 12.39 15.51
CA ALA A 364 -19.65 13.54 15.44
C ALA A 364 -18.22 13.17 15.87
N ILE A 365 -18.06 12.35 16.91
CA ILE A 365 -16.75 11.96 17.43
C ILE A 365 -16.08 10.95 16.50
N TYR A 366 -16.82 9.91 16.12
CA TYR A 366 -16.24 8.78 15.42
C TYR A 366 -16.38 8.91 13.91
N THR A 367 -17.60 8.97 13.38
CA THR A 367 -17.85 8.94 11.93
C THR A 367 -17.30 10.17 11.23
N LEU A 368 -17.61 11.37 11.72
CA LEU A 368 -17.21 12.63 11.08
C LEU A 368 -15.68 12.80 11.10
N SER A 369 -15.03 12.59 12.25
CA SER A 369 -13.57 12.68 12.40
C SER A 369 -12.84 11.74 11.45
N ASN A 370 -13.30 10.50 11.38
CA ASN A 370 -12.70 9.50 10.51
C ASN A 370 -12.96 9.78 9.02
N LEU A 371 -14.13 10.31 8.67
CA LEU A 371 -14.44 10.71 7.30
C LEU A 371 -13.53 11.86 6.84
N ILE A 372 -13.32 12.87 7.69
CA ILE A 372 -12.38 13.97 7.44
C ILE A 372 -10.96 13.41 7.17
N ASN A 373 -10.49 12.50 8.02
CA ASN A 373 -9.18 11.87 7.86
C ASN A 373 -9.08 11.07 6.55
N VAL A 374 -10.07 10.22 6.25
CA VAL A 374 -10.11 9.43 5.00
C VAL A 374 -10.11 10.34 3.77
N LEU A 375 -10.91 11.41 3.75
CA LEU A 375 -10.95 12.36 2.63
C LEU A 375 -9.58 13.04 2.42
N ALA A 376 -8.85 13.36 3.48
CA ALA A 376 -7.49 13.87 3.37
C ALA A 376 -6.52 12.83 2.78
N LEU A 377 -6.63 11.55 3.18
CA LEU A 377 -5.84 10.46 2.58
C LEU A 377 -6.19 10.20 1.12
N ILE A 378 -7.47 10.36 0.71
CA ILE A 378 -7.86 10.23 -0.70
C ILE A 378 -7.11 11.27 -1.55
N GLN A 379 -6.93 12.50 -1.06
CA GLN A 379 -6.19 13.53 -1.78
C GLN A 379 -4.71 13.15 -1.97
N TYR A 380 -4.06 12.66 -0.91
CA TYR A 380 -2.70 12.14 -0.99
C TYR A 380 -2.58 10.99 -2.00
N SER A 381 -3.50 10.03 -1.91
CA SER A 381 -3.57 8.89 -2.83
C SER A 381 -3.76 9.35 -4.28
N TYR A 382 -4.66 10.32 -4.52
CA TYR A 382 -4.92 10.89 -5.85
C TYR A 382 -3.64 11.43 -6.49
N VAL A 383 -2.89 12.24 -5.74
CA VAL A 383 -1.64 12.83 -6.20
C VAL A 383 -0.62 11.74 -6.56
N LEU A 384 -0.47 10.71 -5.73
CA LEU A 384 0.44 9.60 -6.04
C LEU A 384 -0.01 8.76 -7.24
N TYR A 385 -1.32 8.60 -7.44
CA TYR A 385 -1.83 7.92 -8.63
C TYR A 385 -1.51 8.70 -9.91
N VAL A 386 -1.61 10.03 -9.89
CA VAL A 386 -1.18 10.87 -11.02
C VAL A 386 0.30 10.63 -11.33
N VAL A 387 1.17 10.66 -10.31
CA VAL A 387 2.60 10.36 -10.44
C VAL A 387 2.84 8.94 -10.99
N PHE A 388 2.10 7.94 -10.48
CA PHE A 388 2.16 6.57 -10.96
C PHE A 388 1.83 6.48 -12.45
N PHE A 389 0.78 7.14 -12.93
CA PHE A 389 0.41 7.13 -14.34
C PHE A 389 1.47 7.77 -15.24
N PHE A 390 2.18 8.81 -14.75
CA PHE A 390 3.33 9.35 -15.46
C PHE A 390 4.48 8.33 -15.58
N TYR A 391 4.87 7.67 -14.47
CA TYR A 391 5.89 6.61 -14.53
C TYR A 391 5.48 5.46 -15.46
N TYR A 392 4.21 5.06 -15.39
CA TYR A 392 3.64 4.03 -16.26
C TYR A 392 3.74 4.41 -17.74
N ASP A 393 3.38 5.66 -18.10
CA ASP A 393 3.46 6.12 -19.48
C ASP A 393 4.90 6.25 -19.98
N MET A 394 5.80 6.77 -19.15
CA MET A 394 7.23 6.81 -19.47
C MET A 394 7.80 5.42 -19.75
N ASN A 395 7.45 4.42 -18.93
CA ASN A 395 7.84 3.03 -19.15
C ASN A 395 7.22 2.44 -20.43
N ARG A 396 5.97 2.82 -20.74
CA ARG A 396 5.31 2.45 -22.00
C ARG A 396 6.03 3.03 -23.22
N LEU A 397 6.40 4.31 -23.17
CA LEU A 397 7.16 5.00 -24.22
C LEU A 397 8.54 4.38 -24.41
N LEU A 398 9.27 4.15 -23.33
CA LEU A 398 10.59 3.55 -23.38
C LEU A 398 10.56 2.17 -24.04
N LYS A 399 9.55 1.34 -23.70
CA LYS A 399 9.31 0.04 -24.34
C LYS A 399 8.97 0.18 -25.83
N SER A 400 8.19 1.19 -26.20
CA SER A 400 7.86 1.49 -27.60
C SER A 400 9.12 1.84 -28.38
N TYR A 401 9.96 2.73 -27.85
CA TYR A 401 11.22 3.14 -28.48
C TYR A 401 12.15 1.95 -28.73
N THR A 402 12.33 1.07 -27.74
CA THR A 402 13.14 -0.15 -27.93
C THR A 402 12.59 -1.02 -29.07
N HIS A 403 11.26 -1.19 -29.14
CA HIS A 403 10.65 -2.00 -30.21
C HIS A 403 10.83 -1.37 -31.59
N HIS A 404 10.67 -0.04 -31.71
CA HIS A 404 10.90 0.69 -32.95
C HIS A 404 12.35 0.59 -33.41
N LEU A 405 13.32 0.72 -32.49
CA LEU A 405 14.74 0.59 -32.79
C LEU A 405 15.08 -0.81 -33.32
N HIS A 406 14.59 -1.87 -32.66
CA HIS A 406 14.80 -3.25 -33.11
C HIS A 406 14.12 -3.56 -34.45
N ALA A 407 12.95 -2.98 -34.72
CA ALA A 407 12.24 -3.15 -35.98
C ALA A 407 12.94 -2.40 -37.13
N GLN A 408 13.49 -1.22 -36.86
CA GLN A 408 14.26 -0.44 -37.82
C GLN A 408 15.57 -1.13 -38.17
N ASP A 409 16.29 -1.67 -37.19
CA ASP A 409 17.52 -2.43 -37.41
C ASP A 409 17.25 -3.64 -38.31
N LYS A 410 16.25 -4.49 -37.99
CA LYS A 410 15.86 -5.63 -38.86
C LYS A 410 15.48 -5.22 -40.28
N ARG A 411 14.80 -4.07 -40.46
CA ARG A 411 14.46 -3.56 -41.79
C ARG A 411 15.69 -3.04 -42.51
N TYR A 412 16.62 -2.40 -41.80
CA TYR A 412 17.89 -1.95 -42.33
C TYR A 412 18.76 -3.14 -42.74
N THR A 413 18.92 -4.17 -41.89
CA THR A 413 19.67 -5.40 -42.25
C THR A 413 19.04 -6.09 -43.47
N ARG A 414 17.70 -6.13 -43.54
CA ARG A 414 16.98 -6.72 -44.68
C ARG A 414 17.10 -5.87 -45.95
N ARG A 415 17.12 -4.54 -45.84
CA ARG A 415 17.27 -3.62 -46.98
C ARG A 415 18.72 -3.47 -47.41
N LEU A 416 19.69 -3.60 -46.52
CA LEU A 416 21.12 -3.66 -46.86
C LEU A 416 21.44 -4.93 -47.66
N ALA A 417 20.67 -6.00 -47.46
CA ALA A 417 20.69 -7.19 -48.32
C ALA A 417 19.96 -7.01 -49.67
N SER A 418 19.23 -5.90 -49.88
CA SER A 418 18.53 -5.57 -51.12
C SER A 418 18.87 -4.15 -51.56
N GLU A 419 19.97 -4.02 -52.29
CA GLU A 419 20.64 -2.80 -52.71
C GLU A 419 19.71 -1.77 -53.41
N ILE A 420 19.01 -0.93 -52.65
CA ILE A 420 18.49 0.38 -53.09
C ILE A 420 18.51 1.33 -51.90
N VAL A 421 19.48 2.24 -51.90
CA VAL A 421 19.62 3.34 -50.94
C VAL A 421 18.68 4.47 -51.36
N LEU A 422 17.70 4.81 -50.53
CA LEU A 422 16.98 6.08 -50.57
C LEU A 422 17.10 6.77 -49.20
N PRO A 423 17.44 8.08 -49.18
CA PRO A 423 17.46 8.88 -47.97
C PRO A 423 16.05 9.40 -47.63
N SER A 424 15.88 9.86 -46.39
CA SER A 424 14.71 10.57 -45.84
C SER A 424 13.54 9.74 -45.32
N GLY A 425 13.56 9.55 -44.01
CA GLY A 425 12.38 9.62 -43.14
C GLY A 425 12.87 10.20 -41.82
N ALA A 426 12.27 11.30 -41.36
CA ALA A 426 12.68 12.09 -40.19
C ALA A 426 13.20 11.21 -39.04
N LEU A 427 14.52 11.20 -38.86
CA LEU A 427 15.20 10.41 -37.85
C LEU A 427 14.95 11.13 -36.52
N TYR A 428 13.96 10.69 -35.76
CA TYR A 428 13.77 11.17 -34.40
C TYR A 428 15.09 10.98 -33.65
N ASP A 429 15.60 12.05 -33.05
CA ASP A 429 16.75 11.98 -32.18
C ASP A 429 16.32 11.27 -30.88
N TYR A 430 16.39 9.93 -30.89
CA TYR A 430 16.07 9.11 -29.72
C TYR A 430 16.95 9.49 -28.53
N ALA A 431 18.15 10.03 -28.74
CA ALA A 431 18.99 10.52 -27.65
C ALA A 431 18.32 11.72 -26.94
N GLN A 432 17.72 12.65 -27.69
CA GLN A 432 16.97 13.77 -27.13
C GLN A 432 15.69 13.32 -26.42
N LEU A 433 14.98 12.33 -26.95
CA LEU A 433 13.79 11.75 -26.32
C LEU A 433 14.14 11.07 -24.99
N ILE A 434 15.20 10.25 -24.98
CA ILE A 434 15.70 9.58 -23.77
C ILE A 434 16.20 10.59 -22.73
N ASP A 435 16.90 11.66 -23.14
CA ASP A 435 17.32 12.70 -22.19
C ASP A 435 16.12 13.48 -21.61
N THR A 436 15.07 13.67 -22.39
CA THR A 436 13.82 14.27 -21.90
C THR A 436 13.16 13.36 -20.88
N LEU A 437 12.98 12.06 -21.18
CA LEU A 437 12.47 11.07 -20.21
C LEU A 437 13.34 11.01 -18.95
N ARG A 438 14.67 11.10 -19.06
CA ARG A 438 15.57 11.15 -17.91
C ARG A 438 15.28 12.35 -17.01
N ARG A 439 15.08 13.55 -17.58
CA ARG A 439 14.75 14.77 -16.84
C ARG A 439 13.36 14.67 -16.19
N THR A 440 12.36 14.17 -16.92
CA THR A 440 11.01 13.91 -16.40
C THR A 440 11.04 12.93 -15.23
N HIS A 441 11.84 11.85 -15.31
CA HIS A 441 11.98 10.87 -14.23
C HIS A 441 12.51 11.53 -12.94
N LEU A 442 13.51 12.40 -13.06
CA LEU A 442 14.08 13.12 -11.92
C LEU A 442 13.06 14.10 -11.32
N GLN A 443 12.31 14.81 -12.17
CA GLN A 443 11.26 15.72 -11.72
C GLN A 443 10.12 14.96 -11.01
N LEU A 444 9.69 13.80 -11.51
CA LEU A 444 8.71 12.94 -10.82
C LEU A 444 9.20 12.46 -9.47
N SER A 445 10.48 12.09 -9.35
CA SER A 445 11.06 11.69 -8.07
C SER A 445 11.03 12.84 -7.06
N LYS A 446 11.42 14.05 -7.48
CA LYS A 446 11.36 15.27 -6.66
C LYS A 446 9.91 15.64 -6.29
N LEU A 447 8.97 15.47 -7.22
CA LEU A 447 7.55 15.70 -6.98
C LEU A 447 7.02 14.76 -5.90
N THR A 448 7.36 13.47 -5.99
CA THR A 448 6.98 12.45 -5.01
C THR A 448 7.52 12.80 -3.62
N GLU A 449 8.79 13.22 -3.54
CA GLU A 449 9.41 13.66 -2.29
C GLU A 449 8.71 14.89 -1.69
N GLN A 450 8.37 15.89 -2.52
CA GLN A 450 7.63 17.08 -2.08
C GLN A 450 6.23 16.74 -1.56
N VAL A 451 5.53 15.82 -2.22
CA VAL A 451 4.20 15.35 -1.80
C VAL A 451 4.32 14.62 -0.46
N ASN A 452 5.28 13.70 -0.33
CA ASN A 452 5.50 12.97 0.91
C ASN A 452 5.95 13.88 2.07
N GLY A 453 6.69 14.94 1.78
CA GLY A 453 7.01 15.99 2.77
C GLY A 453 5.77 16.78 3.20
N CYS A 454 4.91 17.16 2.25
CA CYS A 454 3.70 17.94 2.52
C CYS A 454 2.65 17.17 3.33
N PHE A 455 2.45 15.89 3.02
CA PHE A 455 1.51 15.01 3.71
C PHE A 455 2.18 14.19 4.82
N GLY A 456 3.48 14.33 5.03
CA GLY A 456 4.26 13.48 5.92
C GLY A 456 3.75 13.45 7.35
N VAL A 457 3.41 14.62 7.91
CA VAL A 457 2.89 14.71 9.29
C VAL A 457 1.55 14.00 9.41
N LEU A 458 0.65 14.20 8.43
CA LEU A 458 -0.65 13.51 8.36
C LEU A 458 -0.47 11.99 8.26
N ILE A 459 0.45 11.52 7.42
CA ILE A 459 0.72 10.10 7.22
C ILE A 459 1.22 9.47 8.52
N VAL A 460 2.20 10.10 9.18
CA VAL A 460 2.75 9.61 10.45
C VAL A 460 1.67 9.59 11.52
N SER A 461 0.95 10.72 11.72
CA SER A 461 -0.09 10.80 12.74
C SER A 461 -1.22 9.79 12.51
N THR A 462 -1.68 9.63 11.27
CA THR A 462 -2.76 8.71 10.94
C THR A 462 -2.34 7.25 11.03
N THR A 463 -1.10 6.92 10.66
CA THR A 463 -0.57 5.54 10.81
C THR A 463 -0.43 5.18 12.28
N THR A 464 0.11 6.08 13.11
CA THR A 464 0.22 5.88 14.56
C THR A 464 -1.16 5.80 15.23
N ALA A 465 -2.10 6.69 14.89
CA ALA A 465 -3.48 6.63 15.38
C ALA A 465 -4.15 5.30 15.02
N SER A 466 -4.02 4.88 13.76
CA SER A 466 -4.57 3.60 13.31
C SER A 466 -3.94 2.41 14.03
N PHE A 467 -2.66 2.46 14.37
CA PHE A 467 -2.01 1.41 15.17
C PHE A 467 -2.60 1.31 16.59
N VAL A 468 -2.78 2.45 17.27
CA VAL A 468 -3.37 2.49 18.62
C VAL A 468 -4.81 2.00 18.59
N VAL A 469 -5.62 2.48 17.64
CA VAL A 469 -7.02 2.06 17.52
C VAL A 469 -7.11 0.58 17.15
N LEU A 470 -6.30 0.07 16.22
CA LEU A 470 -6.28 -1.37 15.93
C LEU A 470 -5.94 -2.20 17.17
N SER A 471 -4.96 -1.78 17.98
CA SER A 471 -4.61 -2.46 19.24
C SER A 471 -5.83 -2.55 20.18
N LEU A 472 -6.54 -1.43 20.30
CA LEU A 472 -7.77 -1.29 21.09
C LEU A 472 -8.89 -2.20 20.61
N GLN A 473 -9.20 -2.15 19.31
CA GLN A 473 -10.31 -2.91 18.74
C GLN A 473 -10.06 -4.44 18.83
N PHE A 474 -8.81 -4.89 18.65
CA PHE A 474 -8.47 -6.30 18.87
C PHE A 474 -8.63 -6.72 20.34
N PHE A 475 -8.27 -5.86 21.29
CA PHE A 475 -8.50 -6.12 22.70
C PHE A 475 -10.00 -6.10 23.06
N ALA A 476 -10.79 -5.21 22.46
CA ALA A 476 -12.23 -5.16 22.63
C ALA A 476 -12.92 -6.45 22.14
N ILE A 477 -12.50 -7.00 20.99
CA ILE A 477 -12.96 -8.31 20.51
C ILE A 477 -12.65 -9.41 21.52
N TYR A 478 -11.45 -9.40 22.09
CA TYR A 478 -11.05 -10.37 23.11
C TYR A 478 -11.97 -10.32 24.34
N GLN A 479 -12.23 -9.11 24.88
CA GLN A 479 -13.10 -8.94 26.04
C GLN A 479 -14.55 -9.39 25.73
N ALA A 480 -15.08 -9.00 24.57
CA ALA A 480 -16.44 -9.35 24.14
C ALA A 480 -16.64 -10.86 23.97
N THR A 481 -15.61 -11.59 23.51
CA THR A 481 -15.70 -13.03 23.21
C THR A 481 -15.37 -13.94 24.40
N THR A 482 -14.66 -13.44 25.41
CA THR A 482 -14.10 -14.31 26.48
C THR A 482 -14.71 -14.06 27.86
N VAL A 483 -15.23 -12.86 28.13
CA VAL A 483 -15.53 -12.42 29.51
C VAL A 483 -17.03 -12.29 29.80
N ARG A 484 -17.89 -12.03 28.81
CA ARG A 484 -19.30 -11.67 29.03
C ARG A 484 -20.30 -12.63 28.38
N VAL A 485 -21.51 -12.69 28.96
CA VAL A 485 -22.66 -13.41 28.38
C VAL A 485 -23.18 -12.60 27.19
N TRP A 486 -23.40 -13.26 26.06
CA TRP A 486 -23.72 -12.62 24.78
C TRP A 486 -25.13 -12.03 24.73
N THR A 487 -25.25 -10.75 24.35
CA THR A 487 -26.51 -10.04 24.10
C THR A 487 -26.63 -9.54 22.65
N ILE A 488 -27.81 -9.07 22.26
CA ILE A 488 -28.04 -8.46 20.93
C ILE A 488 -27.21 -7.16 20.79
N THR A 489 -27.10 -6.36 21.84
CA THR A 489 -26.27 -5.15 21.87
C THR A 489 -24.79 -5.46 21.66
N ASP A 490 -24.30 -6.59 22.19
CA ASP A 490 -22.93 -7.07 21.92
C ASP A 490 -22.70 -7.45 20.45
N THR A 491 -23.77 -7.86 19.75
CA THR A 491 -23.69 -8.16 18.31
C THR A 491 -23.51 -6.88 17.49
N TYR A 492 -24.24 -5.80 17.81
CA TYR A 492 -24.03 -4.49 17.19
C TYR A 492 -22.63 -3.94 17.51
N LEU A 493 -22.19 -4.07 18.76
CA LEU A 493 -20.85 -3.65 19.19
C LEU A 493 -19.74 -4.40 18.44
N LEU A 494 -19.90 -5.71 18.23
CA LEU A 494 -18.94 -6.51 17.47
C LEU A 494 -18.90 -6.09 16.00
N VAL A 495 -20.06 -5.91 15.36
CA VAL A 495 -20.14 -5.44 13.96
C VAL A 495 -19.48 -4.08 13.83
N TYR A 496 -19.77 -3.15 14.74
CA TYR A 496 -19.16 -1.83 14.79
C TYR A 496 -17.64 -1.94 14.94
N THR A 497 -17.14 -2.77 15.86
CA THR A 497 -15.71 -3.05 16.08
C THR A 497 -15.02 -3.58 14.82
N VAL A 498 -15.65 -4.53 14.11
CA VAL A 498 -15.11 -5.07 12.86
C VAL A 498 -15.05 -4.00 11.77
N LEU A 499 -16.09 -3.16 11.65
CA LEU A 499 -16.09 -2.03 10.70
C LEU A 499 -14.92 -1.07 11.00
N TRP A 500 -14.65 -0.76 12.28
CA TRP A 500 -13.50 0.07 12.66
C TRP A 500 -12.17 -0.57 12.28
N ILE A 501 -11.98 -1.87 12.54
CA ILE A 501 -10.76 -2.58 12.14
C ILE A 501 -10.55 -2.48 10.62
N VAL A 502 -11.61 -2.72 9.85
CA VAL A 502 -11.57 -2.61 8.38
C VAL A 502 -11.20 -1.20 7.96
N LEU A 503 -11.79 -0.17 8.58
CA LEU A 503 -11.50 1.22 8.27
C LEU A 503 -10.04 1.59 8.53
N HIS A 504 -9.50 1.26 9.71
CA HIS A 504 -8.14 1.61 10.07
C HIS A 504 -7.11 0.83 9.25
N ALA A 505 -7.37 -0.44 8.93
CA ALA A 505 -6.57 -1.20 7.99
C ALA A 505 -6.61 -0.57 6.58
N ALA A 506 -7.80 -0.14 6.12
CA ALA A 506 -7.97 0.54 4.84
C ALA A 506 -7.22 1.89 4.79
N LYS A 507 -7.22 2.69 5.86
CA LYS A 507 -6.43 3.94 5.95
C LYS A 507 -4.94 3.68 5.72
N VAL A 508 -4.37 2.67 6.39
CA VAL A 508 -2.96 2.29 6.23
C VAL A 508 -2.69 1.82 4.78
N LEU A 509 -3.58 1.01 4.21
CA LEU A 509 -3.47 0.56 2.82
C LEU A 509 -3.59 1.71 1.82
N MET A 510 -4.46 2.69 2.06
CA MET A 510 -4.59 3.89 1.21
C MET A 510 -3.31 4.72 1.16
N ILE A 511 -2.48 4.66 2.21
CA ILE A 511 -1.16 5.30 2.24
C ILE A 511 -0.15 4.45 1.48
N LEU A 512 -0.05 3.14 1.81
CA LEU A 512 1.03 2.28 1.34
C LEU A 512 0.84 1.80 -0.11
N TYR A 513 -0.39 1.58 -0.56
CA TYR A 513 -0.66 1.02 -1.89
C TYR A 513 -0.23 1.94 -3.05
N PRO A 514 -0.59 3.24 -3.06
CA PRO A 514 -0.10 4.16 -4.09
C PRO A 514 1.43 4.29 -4.06
N CYS A 515 2.05 4.34 -2.87
CA CYS A 515 3.50 4.37 -2.72
C CYS A 515 4.17 3.15 -3.36
N HIS A 516 3.62 1.96 -3.11
CA HIS A 516 4.11 0.72 -3.69
C HIS A 516 4.00 0.72 -5.21
N LEU A 517 2.88 1.20 -5.77
CA LEU A 517 2.70 1.30 -7.22
C LEU A 517 3.72 2.26 -7.85
N VAL A 518 3.92 3.44 -7.26
CA VAL A 518 4.90 4.43 -7.73
C VAL A 518 6.32 3.85 -7.68
N GLN A 519 6.73 3.28 -6.54
CA GLN A 519 8.05 2.65 -6.38
C GLN A 519 8.25 1.54 -7.40
N ARG A 520 7.26 0.66 -7.56
CA ARG A 520 7.33 -0.46 -8.49
C ARG A 520 7.54 -0.02 -9.93
N GLU A 521 6.80 0.99 -10.40
CA GLU A 521 6.97 1.48 -11.78
C GLU A 521 8.25 2.31 -11.94
N ARG A 522 8.64 3.11 -10.96
CA ARG A 522 9.95 3.80 -10.94
C ARG A 522 11.11 2.81 -11.07
N ASP A 523 11.11 1.76 -10.26
CA ASP A 523 12.21 0.77 -10.23
C ASP A 523 12.21 -0.12 -11.49
N ARG A 524 11.07 -0.22 -12.18
CA ARG A 524 10.95 -0.92 -13.47
C ARG A 524 11.64 -0.20 -14.62
N THR A 525 11.86 1.11 -14.52
CA THR A 525 12.52 1.89 -15.56
C THR A 525 13.94 1.38 -15.83
N GLY A 526 14.73 1.05 -14.80
CA GLY A 526 16.11 0.56 -14.95
C GLY A 526 16.23 -0.68 -15.86
N PRO A 527 15.55 -1.79 -15.54
CA PRO A 527 15.53 -2.98 -16.39
C PRO A 527 15.05 -2.74 -17.83
N MET A 528 14.24 -1.71 -18.09
CA MET A 528 13.83 -1.36 -19.44
C MET A 528 14.94 -0.67 -20.24
N LEU A 529 15.76 0.18 -19.62
CA LEU A 529 16.94 0.77 -20.28
C LEU A 529 17.93 -0.31 -20.73
N TYR A 530 18.08 -1.38 -19.96
CA TYR A 530 18.93 -2.51 -20.34
C TYR A 530 18.42 -3.33 -21.51
N ARG A 531 17.22 -3.07 -22.05
CA ARG A 531 16.73 -3.75 -23.26
C ARG A 531 17.21 -3.11 -24.55
N PHE A 532 17.77 -1.90 -24.48
CA PHE A 532 18.41 -1.28 -25.62
C PHE A 532 19.67 -2.07 -25.99
N ASP A 533 19.92 -2.21 -27.29
CA ASP A 533 21.09 -2.91 -27.79
C ASP A 533 22.27 -1.92 -27.90
N PRO A 534 23.33 -2.07 -27.08
CA PRO A 534 24.48 -1.17 -27.13
C PRO A 534 25.29 -1.29 -28.44
N THR A 535 25.03 -2.31 -29.27
CA THR A 535 25.71 -2.50 -30.56
C THR A 535 25.21 -1.57 -31.67
N VAL A 536 24.10 -0.84 -31.43
CA VAL A 536 23.63 0.21 -32.34
C VAL A 536 24.69 1.31 -32.41
N LYS A 537 25.14 1.65 -33.63
CA LYS A 537 26.14 2.69 -33.92
C LYS A 537 25.58 4.12 -33.72
N ASP A 538 24.93 4.38 -32.59
CA ASP A 538 24.48 5.71 -32.19
C ASP A 538 25.11 6.08 -30.84
N SER A 539 26.23 6.80 -30.91
CA SER A 539 26.98 7.24 -29.74
C SER A 539 26.21 8.25 -28.89
N ALA A 540 25.32 9.05 -29.49
CA ALA A 540 24.49 10.01 -28.77
C ALA A 540 23.44 9.30 -27.93
N LEU A 541 22.76 8.30 -28.51
CA LEU A 541 21.77 7.48 -27.81
C LEU A 541 22.41 6.67 -26.67
N ASN A 542 23.55 6.02 -26.94
CA ASN A 542 24.27 5.25 -25.92
C ASN A 542 24.73 6.13 -24.74
N ASN A 543 25.18 7.35 -25.01
CA ASN A 543 25.53 8.32 -23.97
C ASN A 543 24.28 8.76 -23.16
N ALA A 544 23.16 9.04 -23.82
CA ALA A 544 21.91 9.39 -23.14
C ALA A 544 21.41 8.24 -22.24
N LEU A 545 21.48 6.99 -22.71
CA LEU A 545 21.15 5.79 -21.94
C LEU A 545 22.10 5.59 -20.75
N ALA A 546 23.41 5.78 -20.93
CA ALA A 546 24.39 5.68 -19.86
C ALA A 546 24.13 6.73 -18.76
N LYS A 547 23.87 7.99 -19.14
CA LYS A 547 23.48 9.05 -18.20
C LYS A 547 22.21 8.70 -17.43
N PHE A 548 21.20 8.17 -18.12
CA PHE A 548 19.94 7.82 -17.47
C PHE A 548 20.12 6.62 -16.53
N SER A 549 20.85 5.58 -16.94
CA SER A 549 21.20 4.44 -16.07
C SER A 549 21.95 4.89 -14.82
N SER A 550 22.97 5.74 -14.97
CA SER A 550 23.71 6.33 -13.85
C SER A 550 22.81 7.12 -12.91
N GLN A 551 21.89 7.93 -13.44
CA GLN A 551 20.91 8.66 -12.62
C GLN A 551 20.00 7.71 -11.82
N LEU A 552 19.54 6.61 -12.42
CA LEU A 552 18.65 5.65 -11.75
C LEU A 552 19.34 4.98 -10.56
N LEU A 553 20.66 4.76 -10.62
CA LEU A 553 21.45 4.24 -9.50
C LEU A 553 21.49 5.22 -8.32
N HIS A 554 21.62 6.52 -8.59
CA HIS A 554 21.71 7.55 -7.55
C HIS A 554 20.35 7.96 -6.96
N VAL A 555 19.27 7.86 -7.74
CA VAL A 555 17.91 8.27 -7.35
C VAL A 555 17.11 7.12 -6.72
N HIS A 556 17.77 5.99 -6.45
CA HIS A 556 17.15 4.83 -5.81
C HIS A 556 16.94 5.04 -4.30
N GLY A 557 15.83 4.55 -3.75
CA GLY A 557 15.58 4.57 -2.32
C GLY A 557 14.10 4.38 -1.94
N PRO A 558 13.81 3.98 -0.69
CA PRO A 558 12.44 3.88 -0.21
C PRO A 558 11.80 5.26 -0.13
N LEU A 559 10.49 5.33 -0.38
CA LEU A 559 9.74 6.55 -0.09
C LEU A 559 9.57 6.67 1.42
N THR A 560 9.83 7.85 1.98
CA THR A 560 9.74 8.08 3.43
C THR A 560 8.76 9.21 3.74
N ALA A 561 8.09 9.11 4.90
CA ALA A 561 7.27 10.18 5.46
C ALA A 561 8.01 10.81 6.66
N CYS A 562 8.24 12.12 6.61
CA CYS A 562 9.01 12.89 7.61
C CYS A 562 10.42 12.34 7.91
N GLY A 563 10.96 11.42 7.10
CA GLY A 563 12.15 10.65 7.45
C GLY A 563 11.98 9.66 8.62
N VAL A 564 10.76 9.52 9.17
CA VAL A 564 10.46 8.67 10.34
C VAL A 564 9.95 7.30 9.91
N ILE A 565 9.10 7.24 8.88
CA ILE A 565 8.46 6.00 8.43
C ILE A 565 8.82 5.71 6.97
N ASN A 566 9.30 4.50 6.69
CA ASN A 566 9.45 3.98 5.34
C ASN A 566 8.08 3.49 4.82
N LEU A 567 7.62 4.07 3.72
CA LEU A 567 6.32 3.78 3.10
C LEU A 567 6.43 2.57 2.17
N GLU A 568 6.75 1.43 2.77
CA GLU A 568 6.85 0.14 2.10
C GLU A 568 5.77 -0.82 2.61
N MET A 569 5.40 -1.81 1.80
CA MET A 569 4.43 -2.85 2.18
C MET A 569 4.89 -3.69 3.38
N THR A 570 6.20 -3.72 3.65
CA THR A 570 6.80 -4.36 4.83
C THR A 570 6.29 -3.75 6.14
N LEU A 571 5.89 -2.47 6.14
CA LEU A 571 5.32 -1.80 7.31
C LEU A 571 4.09 -2.53 7.85
N ILE A 572 3.26 -3.11 6.98
CA ILE A 572 2.07 -3.87 7.39
C ILE A 572 2.48 -5.08 8.25
N SER A 573 3.50 -5.82 7.82
CA SER A 573 4.02 -6.98 8.56
C SER A 573 4.57 -6.56 9.93
N THR A 574 5.29 -5.43 9.98
CA THR A 574 5.81 -4.86 11.23
C THR A 574 4.68 -4.43 12.17
N MET A 575 3.66 -3.74 11.65
CA MET A 575 2.49 -3.33 12.43
C MET A 575 1.76 -4.56 12.98
N VAL A 576 1.52 -5.57 12.16
CA VAL A 576 0.84 -6.81 12.57
C VAL A 576 1.62 -7.54 13.68
N GLY A 577 2.95 -7.64 13.56
CA GLY A 577 3.80 -8.21 14.62
C GLY A 577 3.71 -7.42 15.93
N ALA A 578 3.81 -6.09 15.86
CA ALA A 578 3.70 -5.23 17.03
C ALA A 578 2.30 -5.27 17.66
N LEU A 579 1.23 -5.25 16.86
CA LEU A 579 -0.17 -5.37 17.31
C LEU A 579 -0.38 -6.63 18.13
N THR A 580 0.15 -7.77 17.65
CA THR A 580 0.14 -9.03 18.40
C THR A 580 0.84 -8.89 19.75
N THR A 581 2.04 -8.32 19.78
CA THR A 581 2.79 -8.16 21.02
C THR A 581 2.03 -7.30 22.04
N TYR A 582 1.47 -6.17 21.61
CA TYR A 582 0.64 -5.33 22.47
C TYR A 582 -0.63 -6.04 22.93
N LEU A 583 -1.29 -6.80 22.05
CA LEU A 583 -2.47 -7.58 22.42
C LEU A 583 -2.15 -8.60 23.52
N VAL A 584 -1.04 -9.33 23.41
CA VAL A 584 -0.58 -10.27 24.44
C VAL A 584 -0.30 -9.56 25.76
N ILE A 585 0.37 -8.40 25.72
CA ILE A 585 0.66 -7.60 26.93
C ILE A 585 -0.65 -7.15 27.60
N LEU A 586 -1.60 -6.63 26.83
CA LEU A 586 -2.89 -6.17 27.36
C LEU A 586 -3.68 -7.32 28.00
N ILE A 587 -3.68 -8.50 27.37
CA ILE A 587 -4.33 -9.69 27.93
C ILE A 587 -3.66 -10.12 29.23
N GLN A 588 -2.32 -10.19 29.27
CA GLN A 588 -1.57 -10.58 30.47
C GLN A 588 -1.80 -9.62 31.64
N PHE A 589 -1.93 -8.32 31.35
CA PHE A 589 -2.22 -7.32 32.36
C PHE A 589 -3.63 -7.51 32.94
N GLU A 590 -4.64 -7.72 32.08
CA GLU A 590 -6.03 -7.94 32.50
C GLU A 590 -6.18 -9.21 33.35
N THR A 591 -5.51 -10.31 32.98
CA THR A 591 -5.54 -11.55 33.76
C THR A 591 -4.88 -11.38 35.12
N ALA A 592 -3.77 -10.65 35.22
CA ALA A 592 -3.09 -10.37 36.48
C ALA A 592 -3.98 -9.53 37.43
N VAL A 593 -4.64 -8.49 36.93
CA VAL A 593 -5.57 -7.65 37.72
C VAL A 593 -6.75 -8.46 38.24
N THR A 594 -7.31 -9.35 37.40
CA THR A 594 -8.44 -10.21 37.77
C THR A 594 -8.05 -11.21 38.87
N GLN A 595 -6.85 -11.78 38.81
CA GLN A 595 -6.34 -12.70 39.83
C GLN A 595 -6.08 -12.00 41.17
N GLY A 596 -5.55 -10.78 41.16
CA GLY A 596 -5.32 -9.99 42.38
C GLY A 596 -6.60 -9.67 43.17
N HIS A 597 -7.70 -9.37 42.48
CA HIS A 597 -8.99 -9.11 43.14
C HIS A 597 -9.60 -10.38 43.78
N GLN A 598 -9.42 -11.55 43.18
CA GLN A 598 -9.90 -12.82 43.76
C GLN A 598 -9.12 -13.21 45.03
N SER A 599 -7.83 -12.91 45.09
CA SER A 599 -7.01 -13.15 46.29
C SER A 599 -7.36 -12.21 47.45
N ALA A 600 -7.75 -10.96 47.18
CA ALA A 600 -8.17 -10.02 48.21
C ALA A 600 -9.56 -10.34 48.80
N GLY A 601 -10.51 -10.83 47.98
CA GLY A 601 -11.87 -11.21 48.43
C GLY A 601 -11.93 -12.47 49.30
N ASN A 602 -10.96 -13.38 49.19
CA ASN A 602 -10.87 -14.58 50.05
C ASN A 602 -10.14 -14.33 51.38
N GLY A 603 -9.48 -13.18 51.56
CA GLY A 603 -8.81 -12.81 52.82
C GLY A 603 -9.74 -12.25 53.89
N SER A 604 -10.95 -11.82 53.53
CA SER A 604 -11.92 -11.22 54.45
C SER A 604 -12.93 -12.21 55.07
N SER A 605 -12.90 -13.49 54.70
CA SER A 605 -13.79 -14.52 55.27
C SER A 605 -13.16 -15.35 56.39
N SER A 606 -11.92 -15.07 56.81
CA SER A 606 -11.26 -15.82 57.91
C SER A 606 -11.11 -15.06 59.25
N PHE A 607 -11.68 -13.86 59.38
CA PHE A 607 -11.66 -13.08 60.64
C PHE A 607 -13.09 -12.77 61.13
N GLY A 608 -13.81 -13.81 61.54
CA GLY A 608 -15.19 -13.66 62.04
C GLY A 608 -15.71 -14.94 62.68
N GLY A 609 -15.02 -15.48 63.68
CA GLY A 609 -15.44 -16.75 64.29
C GLY A 609 -14.59 -17.20 65.47
N ALA A 610 -14.37 -16.35 66.47
CA ALA A 610 -13.89 -16.80 67.78
C ALA A 610 -14.23 -15.77 68.87
N ASN A 611 -15.47 -15.76 69.34
CA ASN A 611 -15.78 -15.45 70.73
C ASN A 611 -17.25 -15.79 71.05
N GLY A 612 -17.44 -16.82 71.87
CA GLY A 612 -18.74 -17.09 72.49
C GLY A 612 -18.96 -18.54 72.91
N ARG A 613 -18.51 -18.90 74.12
CA ARG A 613 -19.31 -19.50 75.21
C ARG A 613 -18.45 -20.31 76.19
N GLY A 614 -18.56 -19.97 77.47
CA GLY A 614 -18.11 -20.81 78.57
C GLY A 614 -18.19 -20.11 79.93
N ASN A 615 -19.39 -19.89 80.47
CA ASN A 615 -19.81 -20.42 81.78
C ASN A 615 -21.08 -19.74 82.33
N GLY A 616 -21.87 -20.55 83.04
CA GLY A 616 -23.19 -20.23 83.55
C GLY A 616 -23.20 -19.31 84.79
N SER A 617 -24.35 -18.63 84.87
CA SER A 617 -25.05 -18.05 86.02
C SER A 617 -25.09 -18.95 87.28
N PRO A 618 -25.47 -18.49 88.50
CA PRO A 618 -26.49 -17.44 88.72
C PRO A 618 -26.38 -16.50 89.95
N THR A 619 -27.19 -15.43 89.87
CA THR A 619 -27.96 -14.76 90.95
C THR A 619 -27.28 -14.01 92.09
N ALA A 620 -27.88 -12.82 92.33
CA ALA A 620 -27.70 -11.81 93.38
C ALA A 620 -26.60 -10.78 93.10
#